data_AF-A0AAE0DMS7-F1
#
_entry.id   AF-A0AAE0DMS7-F1
#
_cell.length_a   1.000
_cell.length_b   1.000
_cell.length_c   1.000
_cell.angle_alpha   90.00
_cell.angle_beta   90.00
_cell.angle_gamma   90.00
#
_symmetry.space_group_name_H-M   'P 1'
#
loop_
_entity.id
_entity.type
_entity.pdbx_description
1 polymer ?
#
loop_
_entity_poly.entity_id
_entity_poly.type
_entity_poly.pdbx_seq_one_letter_code
_entity_poly.pdbx_strand_id
1 'polypeptide(L)'
;MAASKFLPLLSLSLIFVLGVRAQVQTPPTNITTGFVRFANATRQVSWFYTQGGLVAYDGDVVFGTVAEFERALINVTYTSEPERLSTKRRSYPPSLDSIVKRANSIFPGSSGLWPGGQVFYRYFDSDTESKLKVYVEGALKAWANEVPCISFVKLSNNNDPNGSNGIVTIKAHNPNVFYCSASQNYDSTKSLWMELDTGGGCGIPEVTHEWGM
;
A
#
# COMPACT_ATOMS: atom_id res chain seq x y z
N MET A 1 -14.99 -77.78 -4.58
CA MET A 1 -14.54 -76.72 -5.50
C MET A 1 -14.48 -75.42 -4.71
N ALA A 2 -13.29 -74.99 -4.33
CA ALA A 2 -13.07 -73.75 -3.58
C ALA A 2 -12.03 -72.92 -4.35
N ALA A 3 -12.48 -71.84 -4.99
CA ALA A 3 -11.62 -70.88 -5.67
C ALA A 3 -11.43 -69.68 -4.74
N SER A 4 -10.26 -69.62 -4.10
CA SER A 4 -9.82 -68.49 -3.27
C SER A 4 -9.45 -67.32 -4.19
N LYS A 5 -10.16 -66.19 -4.03
CA LYS A 5 -9.88 -64.93 -4.73
C LYS A 5 -8.86 -64.13 -3.93
N PHE A 6 -7.67 -63.92 -4.50
CA PHE A 6 -6.67 -62.98 -4.00
C PHE A 6 -7.09 -61.54 -4.34
N LEU A 7 -7.22 -60.70 -3.33
CA LEU A 7 -7.33 -59.24 -3.44
C LEU A 7 -5.94 -58.63 -3.16
N PRO A 8 -5.40 -57.78 -4.04
CA PRO A 8 -4.18 -57.04 -3.74
C PRO A 8 -4.49 -55.87 -2.81
N LEU A 9 -3.82 -55.84 -1.65
CA LEU A 9 -3.75 -54.70 -0.74
C LEU A 9 -2.96 -53.57 -1.41
N LEU A 10 -3.67 -52.56 -1.91
CA LEU A 10 -3.10 -51.27 -2.27
C LEU A 10 -2.69 -50.52 -0.99
N SER A 11 -1.40 -50.50 -0.72
CA SER A 11 -0.77 -49.63 0.29
C SER A 11 -0.92 -48.17 -0.13
N LEU A 12 -1.90 -47.46 0.46
CA LEU A 12 -1.95 -46.00 0.43
C LEU A 12 -0.87 -45.46 1.37
N SER A 13 0.25 -45.02 0.80
CA SER A 13 1.24 -44.22 1.53
C SER A 13 0.68 -42.81 1.71
N LEU A 14 0.11 -42.54 2.89
CA LEU A 14 -0.32 -41.20 3.29
C LEU A 14 0.94 -40.39 3.64
N ILE A 15 1.40 -39.56 2.72
CA ILE A 15 2.46 -38.59 2.99
C ILE A 15 1.83 -37.48 3.85
N PHE A 16 1.97 -37.58 5.16
CA PHE A 16 1.74 -36.45 6.06
C PHE A 16 2.86 -35.43 5.82
N VAL A 17 2.60 -34.46 4.94
CA VAL A 17 3.36 -33.21 4.92
C VAL A 17 2.95 -32.46 6.19
N LEU A 18 3.69 -32.70 7.28
CA LEU A 18 3.73 -31.79 8.41
C LEU A 18 4.37 -30.49 7.90
N GLY A 19 3.55 -29.66 7.27
CA GLY A 19 3.87 -28.27 7.01
C GLY A 19 4.04 -27.63 8.38
N VAL A 20 5.29 -27.55 8.83
CA VAL A 20 5.69 -26.64 9.90
C VAL A 20 5.34 -25.26 9.36
N ARG A 21 4.12 -24.78 9.65
CA ARG A 21 3.85 -23.35 9.66
C ARG A 21 4.76 -22.83 10.75
N ALA A 22 5.92 -22.32 10.35
CA ALA A 22 6.62 -21.36 11.16
C ALA A 22 5.57 -20.29 11.49
N GLN A 23 5.03 -20.32 12.71
CA GLN A 23 4.48 -19.13 13.30
C GLN A 23 5.68 -18.20 13.39
N VAL A 24 5.87 -17.40 12.35
CA VAL A 24 6.71 -16.23 12.39
C VAL A 24 6.12 -15.43 13.53
N GLN A 25 6.77 -15.48 14.69
CA GLN A 25 6.51 -14.56 15.79
C GLN A 25 6.70 -13.17 15.19
N THR A 26 5.62 -12.56 14.71
CA THR A 26 5.63 -11.14 14.40
C THR A 26 5.95 -10.43 15.71
N PRO A 27 7.11 -9.77 15.84
CA PRO A 27 7.43 -9.07 17.07
C PRO A 27 6.33 -8.03 17.35
N PRO A 28 5.98 -7.78 18.62
CA PRO A 28 5.00 -6.78 18.96
C PRO A 28 5.49 -5.41 18.46
N THR A 29 4.69 -4.76 17.60
CA THR A 29 4.50 -3.30 17.40
C THR A 29 5.69 -2.33 17.43
N ASN A 30 6.93 -2.79 17.38
CA ASN A 30 8.10 -1.92 17.47
C ASN A 30 8.40 -1.34 16.09
N ILE A 31 8.03 -0.08 15.90
CA ILE A 31 8.48 0.71 14.75
C ILE A 31 10.03 0.71 14.79
N THR A 32 10.63 0.08 13.79
CA THR A 32 12.09 -0.02 13.65
C THR A 32 12.56 1.05 12.66
N THR A 33 13.80 1.53 12.76
CA THR A 33 14.36 2.48 11.80
C THR A 33 15.70 2.02 11.24
N GLY A 34 16.08 2.49 10.06
CA GLY A 34 17.25 1.98 9.35
C GLY A 34 17.27 2.39 7.89
N PHE A 35 18.35 2.05 7.19
CA PHE A 35 18.54 2.44 5.79
C PHE A 35 18.11 1.32 4.85
N VAL A 36 17.20 1.66 3.95
CA VAL A 36 16.67 0.76 2.92
C VAL A 36 17.13 1.22 1.54
N ARG A 37 17.56 0.26 0.73
CA ARG A 37 17.85 0.44 -0.69
C ARG A 37 16.56 0.37 -1.50
N PHE A 38 16.26 1.44 -2.20
CA PHE A 38 15.23 1.52 -3.24
C PHE A 38 15.90 1.47 -4.61
N ALA A 39 15.12 1.29 -5.67
CA ALA A 39 15.63 1.22 -7.04
C ALA A 39 16.54 2.41 -7.41
N ASN A 40 16.19 3.62 -6.93
CA ASN A 40 16.87 4.86 -7.30
C ASN A 40 17.53 5.60 -6.13
N ALA A 41 17.45 5.09 -4.90
CA ALA A 41 17.94 5.81 -3.72
C ALA A 41 18.23 4.89 -2.54
N THR A 42 19.04 5.37 -1.60
CA THR A 42 19.13 4.80 -0.25
C THR A 42 18.66 5.87 0.72
N ARG A 43 17.73 5.52 1.62
CA ARG A 43 17.24 6.48 2.61
C ARG A 43 16.88 5.80 3.93
N GLN A 44 16.91 6.59 5.00
CA GLN A 44 16.46 6.15 6.31
C GLN A 44 14.93 6.15 6.34
N VAL A 45 14.34 5.03 6.72
CA VAL A 45 12.88 4.87 6.89
C VAL A 45 12.57 4.29 8.25
N SER A 46 11.34 4.51 8.71
CA SER A 46 10.76 3.77 9.84
C SER A 46 9.81 2.70 9.32
N TRP A 47 9.81 1.48 9.83
CA TRP A 47 8.92 0.41 9.36
C TRP A 47 8.29 -0.39 10.49
N PHE A 48 7.21 -1.10 10.16
CA PHE A 48 6.60 -2.11 11.00
C PHE A 48 6.17 -3.32 10.16
N TYR A 49 6.03 -4.47 10.84
CA TYR A 49 5.54 -5.71 10.24
C TYR A 49 4.03 -5.82 10.46
N THR A 50 3.28 -6.15 9.42
CA THR A 50 1.84 -6.46 9.53
C THR A 50 1.64 -7.90 9.98
N GLN A 51 0.47 -8.21 10.52
CA GLN A 51 0.08 -9.60 10.83
C GLN A 51 0.06 -10.51 9.58
N GLY A 52 -0.05 -9.92 8.38
CA GLY A 52 -0.02 -10.63 7.10
C GLY A 52 1.38 -10.89 6.55
N GLY A 53 2.45 -10.56 7.30
CA GLY A 53 3.84 -10.76 6.84
C GLY A 53 4.30 -9.74 5.79
N LEU A 54 3.65 -8.57 5.73
CA LEU A 54 4.08 -7.45 4.90
C LEU A 54 4.86 -6.44 5.74
N VAL A 55 5.74 -5.69 5.09
CA VAL A 55 6.44 -4.54 5.69
C VAL A 55 5.84 -3.26 5.16
N ALA A 56 5.46 -2.37 6.08
CA ALA A 56 5.09 -1.01 5.74
C ALA A 56 6.14 -0.06 6.32
N TYR A 57 6.61 0.91 5.53
CA TYR A 57 7.56 1.93 5.94
C TYR A 57 7.00 3.34 5.77
N ASP A 58 7.62 4.31 6.47
CA ASP A 58 7.22 5.71 6.63
C ASP A 58 5.77 5.93 7.12
N GLY A 59 5.05 4.84 7.43
CA GLY A 59 3.69 4.85 7.96
C GLY A 59 2.60 4.74 6.89
N ASP A 60 2.95 4.64 5.61
CA ASP A 60 1.99 4.72 4.50
C ASP A 60 2.39 3.92 3.27
N VAL A 61 3.64 3.47 3.14
CA VAL A 61 4.09 2.70 1.97
C VAL A 61 4.31 1.24 2.31
N VAL A 62 3.61 0.35 1.61
CA VAL A 62 3.85 -1.10 1.72
C VAL A 62 5.04 -1.47 0.83
N PHE A 63 6.13 -1.92 1.42
CA PHE A 63 7.33 -2.36 0.68
C PHE A 63 7.10 -3.69 -0.05
N GLY A 64 6.40 -4.62 0.60
CA GLY A 64 6.31 -6.02 0.17
C GLY A 64 6.41 -6.97 1.36
N THR A 65 6.92 -8.17 1.11
CA THR A 65 7.10 -9.20 2.15
C THR A 65 8.29 -8.89 3.07
N VAL A 66 8.31 -9.49 4.26
CA VAL A 66 9.47 -9.41 5.18
C VAL A 66 10.77 -9.78 4.50
N ALA A 67 10.79 -10.88 3.74
CA ALA A 67 11.98 -11.37 3.05
C ALA A 67 12.47 -10.44 1.92
N GLU A 68 11.56 -9.71 1.26
CA GLU A 68 11.93 -8.67 0.29
C GLU A 68 12.57 -7.47 0.97
N PHE A 69 11.98 -7.02 2.07
CA PHE A 69 12.48 -5.90 2.84
C PHE A 69 13.85 -6.18 3.46
N GLU A 70 14.04 -7.38 4.03
CA GLU A 70 15.32 -7.81 4.59
C GLU A 70 16.45 -7.83 3.55
N ARG A 71 16.15 -8.16 2.29
CA ARG A 71 17.12 -8.07 1.19
C ARG A 71 17.47 -6.63 0.80
N ALA A 72 16.54 -5.69 1.01
CA ALA A 72 16.72 -4.29 0.71
C ALA A 72 17.36 -3.50 1.85
N LEU A 73 17.37 -4.04 3.07
CA LEU A 73 18.02 -3.44 4.23
C LEU A 73 19.55 -3.40 4.02
N ILE A 74 20.11 -2.20 3.99
CA ILE A 74 21.56 -2.00 3.86
C ILE A 74 22.20 -1.99 5.25
N ASN A 75 21.53 -1.39 6.23
CA ASN A 75 22.02 -1.34 7.59
C ASN A 75 20.84 -1.23 8.54
N VAL A 76 20.72 -2.20 9.45
CA VAL A 76 19.70 -2.18 10.51
C VAL A 76 20.34 -1.54 11.73
N THR A 77 20.00 -0.28 11.98
CA THR A 77 20.27 0.30 13.29
C THR A 77 19.15 -0.15 14.21
N TYR A 78 19.34 -1.27 14.90
CA TYR A 78 18.47 -1.64 16.01
C TYR A 78 18.68 -0.59 17.10
N THR A 79 17.75 0.36 17.22
CA THR A 79 17.70 1.22 18.41
C THR A 79 17.12 0.38 19.53
N SER A 80 17.97 -0.38 20.23
CA SER A 80 17.55 -1.15 21.40
C SER A 80 17.43 -0.29 22.67
N GLU A 81 17.83 0.98 22.66
CA GLU A 81 17.73 1.89 23.82
C GLU A 81 17.66 3.38 23.37
N PRO A 82 17.10 4.28 24.21
CA PRO A 82 16.57 5.59 23.81
C PRO A 82 17.57 6.74 24.04
N GLU A 83 18.78 6.68 23.46
CA GLU A 83 19.73 7.80 23.57
C GLU A 83 20.30 8.33 22.25
N ARG A 84 19.82 9.55 21.93
CA ARG A 84 20.57 10.69 21.38
C ARG A 84 21.17 10.55 19.98
N LEU A 85 20.31 10.78 18.98
CA LEU A 85 20.68 11.45 17.73
C LEU A 85 20.06 12.85 17.68
N SER A 86 20.87 13.88 17.90
CA SER A 86 20.58 15.24 17.43
C SER A 86 21.77 15.65 16.56
N THR A 87 21.57 16.10 15.32
CA THR A 87 21.28 17.51 15.11
C THR A 87 20.52 17.74 13.79
N LYS A 88 19.41 18.50 13.90
CA LYS A 88 18.46 19.00 12.88
C LYS A 88 17.27 18.15 12.43
N ARG A 89 16.94 17.05 13.12
CA ARG A 89 15.59 16.46 13.13
C ARG A 89 15.19 16.23 14.61
N ARG A 90 13.98 16.68 14.98
CA ARG A 90 13.38 16.75 16.34
C ARG A 90 14.14 15.97 17.44
N SER A 91 14.82 16.71 18.32
CA SER A 91 15.76 16.21 19.35
C SER A 91 15.11 15.60 20.61
N TYR A 92 13.86 15.17 20.54
CA TYR A 92 13.28 14.30 21.56
C TYR A 92 12.65 13.14 20.81
N PRO A 93 12.98 11.87 21.12
CA PRO A 93 12.06 10.81 20.80
C PRO A 93 10.74 11.24 21.45
N PRO A 94 9.64 11.39 20.68
CA PRO A 94 8.36 11.54 21.33
C PRO A 94 8.26 10.44 22.39
N SER A 95 7.73 10.74 23.58
CA SER A 95 7.35 9.69 24.51
C SER A 95 6.53 8.65 23.74
N LEU A 96 6.51 7.39 24.17
CA LEU A 96 5.59 6.40 23.57
C LEU A 96 4.13 6.93 23.57
N ASP A 97 3.80 7.83 24.51
CA ASP A 97 2.53 8.57 24.60
C ASP A 97 2.39 9.72 23.58
N SER A 98 3.47 10.10 22.89
CA SER A 98 3.51 11.18 21.90
C SER A 98 4.04 10.75 20.53
N ILE A 99 4.06 9.45 20.21
CA ILE A 99 4.03 9.02 18.79
C ILE A 99 2.64 9.42 18.28
N VAL A 100 2.49 10.71 18.04
CA VAL A 100 1.30 11.28 17.44
C VAL A 100 1.30 10.71 16.04
N LYS A 101 0.33 9.83 15.78
CA LYS A 101 -0.07 9.44 14.43
C LYS A 101 0.06 10.68 13.55
N ARG A 102 0.95 10.66 12.56
CA ARG A 102 0.98 11.77 11.60
C ARG A 102 -0.42 11.86 11.02
N ALA A 103 -0.94 13.08 10.91
CA ALA A 103 -2.28 13.28 10.39
C ALA A 103 -2.41 12.46 9.09
N ASN A 104 -3.47 11.65 9.03
CA ASN A 104 -3.82 10.82 7.87
C ASN A 104 -2.88 9.64 7.56
N SER A 105 -1.93 9.27 8.42
CA SER A 105 -1.19 8.01 8.24
C SER A 105 -2.08 6.78 8.44
N ILE A 106 -1.91 5.78 7.58
CA ILE A 106 -2.51 4.46 7.69
C ILE A 106 -1.72 3.62 8.71
N PHE A 107 -2.37 2.74 9.47
CA PHE A 107 -1.68 1.82 10.39
C PHE A 107 -2.46 0.50 10.50
N PRO A 108 -1.85 -0.59 11.00
CA PRO A 108 -2.55 -1.86 11.17
C PRO A 108 -3.81 -1.67 12.00
N GLY A 109 -4.97 -2.04 11.44
CA GLY A 109 -6.28 -1.86 12.08
C GLY A 109 -6.96 -0.52 11.78
N SER A 110 -6.36 0.38 11.00
CA SER A 110 -7.05 1.57 10.50
C SER A 110 -8.15 1.18 9.51
N SER A 111 -9.31 1.84 9.59
CA SER A 111 -10.46 1.61 8.70
C SER A 111 -10.25 2.15 7.28
N GLY A 112 -9.17 2.88 7.03
CA GLY A 112 -8.88 3.55 5.76
C GLY A 112 -8.18 2.68 4.71
N LEU A 113 -7.99 1.39 4.99
CA LEU A 113 -7.33 0.47 4.08
C LEU A 113 -8.25 0.06 2.92
N TRP A 114 -7.71 0.05 1.70
CA TRP A 114 -8.39 -0.48 0.53
C TRP A 114 -8.62 -1.99 0.67
N PRO A 115 -9.88 -2.47 0.63
CA PRO A 115 -10.19 -3.89 0.78
C PRO A 115 -9.48 -4.72 -0.29
N GLY A 116 -8.68 -5.70 0.14
CA GLY A 116 -7.93 -6.58 -0.76
C GLY A 116 -6.85 -5.87 -1.59
N GLY A 117 -6.46 -4.64 -1.24
CA GLY A 117 -5.51 -3.85 -2.04
C GLY A 117 -6.07 -3.45 -3.41
N GLN A 118 -7.39 -3.48 -3.60
CA GLN A 118 -8.03 -3.11 -4.86
C GLN A 118 -8.57 -1.70 -4.80
N VAL A 119 -8.09 -0.85 -5.71
CA VAL A 119 -8.53 0.52 -5.87
C VAL A 119 -9.40 0.61 -7.12
N PHE A 120 -10.71 0.78 -6.91
CA PHE A 120 -11.66 0.98 -8.01
C PHE A 120 -11.69 2.45 -8.38
N TYR A 121 -11.56 2.73 -9.67
CA TYR A 121 -11.61 4.10 -10.17
C TYR A 121 -12.37 4.23 -11.48
N ARG A 122 -12.82 5.44 -11.78
CA ARG A 122 -13.41 5.79 -13.07
C ARG A 122 -13.12 7.25 -13.39
N TYR A 123 -13.23 7.63 -14.66
CA TYR A 123 -13.32 9.04 -15.02
C TYR A 123 -14.77 9.50 -14.90
N PHE A 124 -14.97 10.77 -14.59
CA PHE A 124 -16.29 11.38 -14.59
C PHE A 124 -16.95 11.23 -15.95
N ASP A 125 -16.27 11.67 -17.02
CA ASP A 125 -16.73 11.53 -18.40
C ASP A 125 -15.57 11.19 -19.36
N SER A 126 -15.89 11.00 -20.65
CA SER A 126 -14.91 10.72 -21.69
C SER A 126 -13.97 11.89 -22.00
N ASP A 127 -14.43 13.13 -21.81
CA ASP A 127 -13.61 14.33 -22.01
C ASP A 127 -12.50 14.41 -20.94
N THR A 128 -12.86 14.19 -19.68
CA THR A 128 -11.96 14.05 -18.54
C THR A 128 -10.95 12.94 -18.77
N GLU A 129 -11.41 11.76 -19.22
CA GLU A 129 -10.50 10.66 -19.56
C GLU A 129 -9.51 11.09 -20.64
N SER A 130 -9.99 11.68 -21.74
CA SER A 130 -9.11 12.04 -22.86
C SER A 130 -7.98 12.99 -22.47
N LYS A 131 -8.23 13.88 -21.49
CA LYS A 131 -7.26 14.88 -21.01
C LYS A 131 -6.29 14.33 -19.98
N LEU A 132 -6.76 13.47 -19.07
CA LEU A 132 -6.02 13.07 -17.87
C LEU A 132 -5.46 11.66 -17.93
N LYS A 133 -5.90 10.82 -18.86
CA LYS A 133 -5.55 9.39 -18.91
C LYS A 133 -4.04 9.14 -18.88
N VAL A 134 -3.27 9.89 -19.66
CA VAL A 134 -1.82 9.69 -19.75
C VAL A 134 -1.13 9.89 -18.39
N TYR A 135 -1.56 10.87 -17.59
CA TYR A 135 -0.99 11.16 -16.27
C TYR A 135 -1.44 10.14 -15.24
N VAL A 136 -2.73 9.77 -15.26
CA VAL A 136 -3.30 8.75 -14.38
C VAL A 136 -2.63 7.40 -14.62
N GLU A 137 -2.60 6.90 -15.86
CA GLU A 137 -1.98 5.61 -16.17
C GLU A 137 -0.48 5.58 -15.84
N GLY A 138 0.23 6.70 -16.03
CA GLY A 138 1.62 6.86 -15.60
C GLY A 138 1.79 6.69 -14.09
N ALA A 139 0.94 7.34 -13.30
CA ALA A 139 0.95 7.26 -11.85
C ALA A 139 0.56 5.86 -11.33
N LEU A 140 -0.47 5.25 -11.93
CA LEU A 140 -0.90 3.89 -11.59
C LEU A 140 0.22 2.87 -11.84
N LYS A 141 0.96 3.03 -12.95
CA LYS A 141 2.12 2.21 -13.25
C LYS A 141 3.25 2.40 -12.23
N ALA A 142 3.50 3.63 -11.77
CA ALA A 142 4.49 3.89 -10.73
C ALA A 142 4.12 3.17 -9.42
N TRP A 143 2.87 3.27 -8.98
CA TRP A 143 2.38 2.55 -7.79
C TRP A 143 2.44 1.04 -7.94
N ALA A 144 2.01 0.48 -9.07
CA ALA A 144 2.03 -0.96 -9.29
C ALA A 144 3.46 -1.54 -9.30
N ASN A 145 4.46 -0.76 -9.70
CA ASN A 145 5.86 -1.16 -9.66
C ASN A 145 6.43 -1.17 -8.24
N GLU A 146 6.06 -0.19 -7.41
CA GLU A 146 6.59 -0.03 -6.06
C GLU A 146 5.82 -0.87 -5.02
N VAL A 147 4.53 -1.11 -5.25
CA VAL A 147 3.64 -1.81 -4.31
C VAL A 147 2.84 -2.90 -5.04
N PRO A 148 3.43 -4.09 -5.27
CA PRO A 148 2.83 -5.14 -6.10
C PRO A 148 1.51 -5.72 -5.56
N CYS A 149 1.21 -5.51 -4.27
CA CYS A 149 -0.04 -5.95 -3.66
C CYS A 149 -1.22 -4.98 -3.87
N ILE A 150 -0.97 -3.80 -4.43
CA ILE A 150 -2.02 -2.86 -4.84
C ILE A 150 -2.35 -3.08 -6.30
N SER A 151 -3.64 -3.09 -6.63
CA SER A 151 -4.14 -3.17 -8.00
C SER A 151 -5.19 -2.11 -8.24
N PHE A 152 -5.19 -1.57 -9.46
CA PHE A 152 -6.12 -0.51 -9.87
C PHE A 152 -7.08 -1.06 -10.92
N VAL A 153 -8.37 -0.96 -10.64
CA VAL A 153 -9.43 -1.50 -11.51
C VAL A 153 -10.24 -0.34 -12.08
N LYS A 154 -10.06 -0.10 -13.38
CA LYS A 154 -10.85 0.88 -14.11
C LYS A 154 -12.28 0.38 -14.31
N LEU A 155 -13.25 1.18 -13.91
CA LEU A 155 -14.67 1.00 -14.20
C LEU A 155 -15.10 1.92 -15.36
N SER A 156 -16.29 1.67 -15.91
CA SER A 156 -16.90 2.56 -16.90
C SER A 156 -17.06 3.98 -16.37
N ASN A 157 -16.83 4.97 -17.24
CA ASN A 157 -17.02 6.38 -16.90
C ASN A 157 -18.48 6.61 -16.47
N ASN A 158 -18.68 7.53 -15.52
CA ASN A 158 -20.01 7.84 -15.01
C ASN A 158 -20.08 9.31 -14.60
N ASN A 159 -20.95 10.05 -15.29
CA ASN A 159 -21.15 11.49 -15.10
C ASN A 159 -22.02 11.80 -13.86
N ASP A 160 -22.07 10.90 -12.87
CA ASP A 160 -22.77 11.14 -11.61
C ASP A 160 -21.95 12.14 -10.76
N PRO A 161 -22.45 13.37 -10.55
CA PRO A 161 -21.72 14.38 -9.80
C PRO A 161 -21.44 13.95 -8.35
N ASN A 162 -22.28 13.06 -7.81
CA ASN A 162 -22.17 12.53 -6.46
C ASN A 162 -21.18 11.37 -6.38
N GLY A 163 -20.72 10.83 -7.51
CA GLY A 163 -19.83 9.67 -7.59
C GLY A 163 -20.44 8.39 -7.01
N SER A 164 -19.60 7.46 -6.55
CA SER A 164 -20.10 6.23 -5.92
C SER A 164 -19.22 5.85 -4.75
N ASN A 165 -19.85 5.30 -3.72
CA ASN A 165 -19.16 4.94 -2.50
C ASN A 165 -18.01 3.96 -2.74
N GLY A 166 -16.84 4.25 -2.15
CA GLY A 166 -15.65 3.41 -2.26
C GLY A 166 -15.02 3.36 -3.66
N ILE A 167 -15.38 4.26 -4.57
CA ILE A 167 -14.84 4.33 -5.94
C ILE A 167 -14.29 5.73 -6.19
N VAL A 168 -13.02 5.82 -6.60
CA VAL A 168 -12.40 7.10 -6.95
C VAL A 168 -12.97 7.61 -8.27
N THR A 169 -13.66 8.74 -8.24
CA THR A 169 -14.14 9.44 -9.43
C THR A 169 -13.17 10.55 -9.80
N ILE A 170 -12.46 10.39 -10.91
CA ILE A 170 -11.49 11.36 -11.42
C ILE A 170 -12.24 12.44 -12.20
N LYS A 171 -12.07 13.69 -11.80
CA LYS A 171 -12.73 14.86 -12.39
C LYS A 171 -11.68 15.82 -12.95
N ALA A 172 -11.98 16.40 -14.11
CA ALA A 172 -11.20 17.51 -14.64
C ALA A 172 -11.50 18.77 -13.84
N HIS A 173 -10.46 19.41 -13.32
CA HIS A 173 -10.55 20.72 -12.72
C HIS A 173 -10.15 21.79 -13.73
N ASN A 174 -11.03 22.78 -13.93
CA ASN A 174 -10.82 23.91 -14.84
C ASN A 174 -11.59 25.11 -14.26
N PRO A 175 -10.99 26.31 -14.10
CA PRO A 175 -9.72 26.78 -14.67
C PRO A 175 -8.52 26.85 -13.71
N ASN A 176 -8.59 26.28 -12.50
CA ASN A 176 -7.48 26.47 -11.55
C ASN A 176 -6.26 25.64 -11.97
N VAL A 177 -5.33 26.32 -12.64
CA VAL A 177 -4.01 25.78 -13.01
C VAL A 177 -3.26 25.38 -11.73
N PHE A 178 -2.59 24.22 -11.75
CA PHE A 178 -1.82 23.67 -10.60
C PHE A 178 -2.66 23.13 -9.44
N TYR A 179 -3.95 22.84 -9.66
CA TYR A 179 -4.78 22.20 -8.66
C TYR A 179 -4.84 20.69 -8.85
N CYS A 180 -4.23 19.94 -7.93
CA CYS A 180 -4.36 18.49 -7.80
C CYS A 180 -4.82 18.20 -6.37
N SER A 181 -5.87 17.39 -6.22
CA SER A 181 -6.34 16.99 -4.89
C SER A 181 -7.11 15.68 -4.98
N ALA A 182 -6.96 14.84 -3.97
CA ALA A 182 -7.73 13.62 -3.79
C ALA A 182 -8.35 13.49 -2.40
N SER A 183 -9.40 12.67 -2.33
CA SER A 183 -9.92 12.13 -1.07
C SER A 183 -8.84 11.31 -0.37
N GLN A 184 -8.79 11.41 0.96
CA GLN A 184 -7.85 10.65 1.77
C GLN A 184 -8.45 9.33 2.24
N ASN A 185 -7.69 8.25 2.13
CA ASN A 185 -8.02 6.90 2.54
C ASN A 185 -9.26 6.31 1.84
N TYR A 186 -9.44 5.01 2.02
CA TYR A 186 -10.67 4.33 1.65
C TYR A 186 -11.82 4.65 2.61
N ASP A 187 -13.01 4.95 2.07
CA ASP A 187 -14.27 5.06 2.80
C ASP A 187 -15.40 4.43 1.98
N SER A 188 -15.96 3.31 2.46
CA SER A 188 -17.05 2.59 1.78
C SER A 188 -18.41 3.28 1.91
N THR A 189 -18.50 4.37 2.67
CA THR A 189 -19.75 5.10 2.94
C THR A 189 -19.82 6.43 2.21
N LYS A 190 -18.71 6.86 1.60
CA LYS A 190 -18.59 8.14 0.92
C LYS A 190 -18.08 7.97 -0.50
N SER A 191 -18.49 8.90 -1.34
CA SER A 191 -17.90 9.10 -2.64
C SER A 191 -16.45 9.58 -2.50
N LEU A 192 -15.54 8.92 -3.21
CA LEU A 192 -14.14 9.28 -3.28
C LEU A 192 -13.90 10.00 -4.61
N TRP A 193 -13.07 11.03 -4.58
CA TRP A 193 -12.80 11.86 -5.75
C TRP A 193 -11.31 12.18 -5.87
N MET A 194 -10.92 12.47 -7.10
CA MET A 194 -9.62 13.03 -7.44
C MET A 194 -9.85 14.11 -8.49
N GLU A 195 -9.54 15.36 -8.16
CA GLU A 195 -9.68 16.52 -9.03
C GLU A 195 -8.30 16.92 -9.55
N LEU A 196 -8.15 16.90 -10.87
CA LEU A 196 -6.87 17.15 -11.53
C LEU A 196 -7.01 18.28 -12.55
N ASP A 197 -6.11 19.25 -12.44
CA ASP A 197 -5.93 20.29 -13.45
C ASP A 197 -5.60 19.70 -14.83
N THR A 198 -6.30 20.19 -15.84
CA THR A 198 -6.10 19.82 -17.25
C THR A 198 -5.18 20.79 -18.00
N GLY A 199 -4.83 21.93 -17.40
CA GLY A 199 -3.98 22.99 -17.96
C GLY A 199 -2.47 22.80 -17.78
N GLY A 200 -2.03 21.65 -17.25
CA GLY A 200 -0.61 21.30 -17.12
C GLY A 200 -0.05 21.31 -15.69
N GLY A 201 -0.91 21.46 -14.67
CA GLY A 201 -0.51 21.47 -13.27
C GLY A 201 -0.37 20.12 -12.58
N CYS A 202 -1.01 19.07 -13.10
CA CYS A 202 -0.96 17.72 -12.53
C CYS A 202 -0.17 16.76 -13.42
N GLY A 203 1.15 16.76 -13.28
CA GLY A 203 2.03 15.79 -13.92
C GLY A 203 1.92 14.40 -13.28
N ILE A 204 2.64 13.43 -13.86
CA ILE A 204 2.70 12.07 -13.30
C ILE A 204 3.15 12.08 -11.82
N PRO A 205 4.18 12.84 -11.39
CA PRO A 205 4.58 12.88 -9.98
C PRO A 205 3.47 13.38 -9.04
N GLU A 206 2.77 14.43 -9.42
CA GLU A 206 1.66 15.00 -8.65
C GLU A 206 0.48 14.02 -8.59
N VAL A 207 0.10 13.40 -9.70
CA VAL A 207 -0.95 12.39 -9.71
C VAL A 207 -0.54 11.15 -8.90
N THR A 208 0.75 10.78 -8.90
CA THR A 208 1.27 9.70 -8.05
C THR A 208 1.14 10.04 -6.56
N HIS A 209 1.40 11.30 -6.19
CA HIS A 209 1.17 11.81 -4.84
C HIS A 209 -0.30 11.72 -4.45
N GLU A 210 -1.22 12.16 -5.32
CA GLU A 210 -2.67 12.10 -5.05
C GLU A 210 -3.19 10.67 -4.88
N TRP A 211 -2.61 9.68 -5.58
CA TRP A 211 -2.94 8.26 -5.36
C TRP A 211 -2.45 7.71 -4.00
N GLY A 212 -1.52 8.39 -3.34
CA GLY A 212 -1.04 8.03 -2.01
C GLY A 212 -1.86 8.57 -0.86
N MET A 213 -2.89 9.38 -1.14
CA MET A 213 -3.80 9.96 -0.15
C MET A 213 -4.75 8.91 0.43
#